data_AF-A0A9N9T1M7-F1
#
_entry.id   AF-A0A9N9T1M7-F1
#
_cell.length_a   1.000
_cell.length_b   1.000
_cell.length_c   1.000
_cell.angle_alpha   90.00
_cell.angle_beta   90.00
_cell.angle_gamma   90.00
#
_symmetry.space_group_name_H-M   'P 1'
#
loop_
_entity.id
_entity.type
_entity.pdbx_description
1 polymer ?
#
loop_
_entity_poly.entity_id
_entity_poly.type
_entity_poly.pdbx_seq_one_letter_code
_entity_poly.pdbx_strand_id
1 'polypeptide(L)'
;MKQFVKALPKEGECFKYLCGQFPGLSEAKLKEGVFVEPDIRKLMRDPNFMDKMETNEKSAWTSFKLVVTGFLGNKKDSNYKTIIADMLDNLKKLGCNMSIKVHFLHSHLDYFPANPGNVSEEQGERFHQDIKEDGTST
;
A
#
# COMPACT_ATOMS: atom_id res chain seq x y z
N MET A 1 -2.13 -0.93 -1.25
CA MET A 1 -1.49 -0.91 -2.59
C MET A 1 -2.33 -1.56 -3.70
N LYS A 2 -2.61 -2.87 -3.67
CA LYS A 2 -3.29 -3.57 -4.78
C LYS A 2 -4.55 -2.88 -5.33
N GLN A 3 -5.52 -2.58 -4.46
CA GLN A 3 -6.78 -1.96 -4.88
C GLN A 3 -6.59 -0.55 -5.44
N PHE A 4 -5.68 0.23 -4.85
CA PHE A 4 -5.32 1.57 -5.32
C PHE A 4 -4.84 1.52 -6.77
N VAL A 5 -3.87 0.66 -7.09
CA VAL A 5 -3.31 0.57 -8.46
C VAL A 5 -4.33 0.04 -9.47
N LYS A 6 -5.23 -0.85 -9.05
CA LYS A 6 -6.32 -1.32 -9.91
C LYS A 6 -7.25 -0.18 -10.31
N ALA A 7 -7.54 0.74 -9.40
CA ALA A 7 -8.41 1.89 -9.64
C ALA A 7 -7.75 3.04 -10.43
N LEU A 8 -6.42 3.08 -10.53
CA LEU A 8 -5.74 4.11 -11.32
C LEU A 8 -6.09 4.02 -12.82
N PRO A 9 -6.31 5.16 -13.50
CA PRO A 9 -6.36 5.22 -14.97
C PRO A 9 -5.03 4.74 -15.56
N LYS A 10 -5.06 3.80 -16.52
CA LYS A 10 -3.82 3.19 -17.05
C LYS A 10 -3.03 4.14 -17.94
N GLU A 11 -3.70 5.13 -18.49
CA GLU A 11 -3.14 6.21 -19.28
C GLU A 11 -2.77 7.43 -18.43
N GLY A 12 -3.12 7.42 -17.13
CA GLY A 12 -2.86 8.50 -16.18
C GLY A 12 -1.38 8.63 -15.80
N GLU A 13 -0.97 9.83 -15.39
CA GLU A 13 0.43 10.12 -15.05
C GLU A 13 0.94 9.27 -13.88
N CYS A 14 0.12 9.05 -12.85
CA CYS A 14 0.44 8.23 -11.70
C CYS A 14 0.80 6.78 -12.11
N PHE A 15 0.00 6.16 -12.98
CA PHE A 15 0.27 4.80 -13.44
C PHE A 15 1.50 4.73 -14.36
N LYS A 16 1.66 5.69 -15.27
CA LYS A 16 2.86 5.79 -16.12
C LYS A 16 4.14 5.96 -15.28
N TYR A 17 4.07 6.74 -14.21
CA TYR A 17 5.18 6.90 -13.27
C TYR A 17 5.53 5.59 -12.57
N LEU A 18 4.53 4.83 -12.11
CA LEU A 18 4.75 3.49 -11.53
C LEU A 18 5.50 2.57 -12.51
N CYS A 19 5.11 2.55 -13.78
CA CYS A 19 5.81 1.76 -14.81
C CYS A 19 7.29 2.16 -14.93
N GLY A 20 7.60 3.46 -14.88
CA GLY A 20 8.97 3.95 -14.93
C GLY A 20 9.80 3.64 -13.67
N GLN A 21 9.16 3.60 -12.49
CA GLN A 21 9.84 3.33 -11.22
C GLN A 21 10.22 1.86 -11.01
N PHE A 22 9.56 0.95 -11.72
CA PHE A 22 9.74 -0.49 -11.58
C PHE A 22 9.91 -1.17 -12.96
N PRO A 23 10.99 -0.88 -13.70
CA PRO A 23 11.21 -1.46 -15.02
C PRO A 23 11.37 -3.00 -14.98
N GLY A 24 11.71 -3.57 -13.82
CA GLY A 24 11.77 -5.02 -13.62
C GLY A 24 10.40 -5.69 -13.40
N LEU A 25 9.32 -4.92 -13.21
CA LEU A 25 7.97 -5.46 -13.11
C LEU A 25 7.28 -5.38 -14.47
N SER A 26 6.73 -6.50 -14.93
CA SER A 26 5.86 -6.51 -16.10
C SER A 26 4.63 -5.62 -15.88
N GLU A 27 4.12 -5.01 -16.94
CA GLU A 27 2.90 -4.20 -16.89
C GLU A 27 1.70 -4.96 -16.30
N ALA A 28 1.58 -6.27 -16.56
CA ALA A 28 0.53 -7.11 -15.99
C ALA A 28 0.60 -7.18 -14.45
N LYS A 29 1.81 -7.34 -13.88
CA LYS A 29 2.03 -7.31 -12.43
C LYS A 29 1.69 -5.94 -11.84
N LEU A 30 2.06 -4.85 -12.54
CA LEU A 30 1.71 -3.49 -12.12
C LEU A 30 0.20 -3.27 -12.15
N LYS A 31 -0.49 -3.63 -13.24
CA LYS A 31 -1.96 -3.54 -13.36
C LYS A 31 -2.69 -4.34 -12.28
N GLU A 32 -2.15 -5.51 -11.95
CA GLU A 32 -2.69 -6.36 -10.88
C GLU A 32 -2.32 -5.88 -9.47
N GLY A 33 -1.49 -4.84 -9.36
CA GLY A 33 -1.07 -4.27 -8.08
C GLY A 33 -0.21 -5.24 -7.26
N VAL A 34 0.61 -6.03 -7.93
CA VAL A 34 1.54 -6.99 -7.34
C VAL A 34 2.83 -6.26 -6.97
N PHE A 35 2.88 -5.79 -5.74
CA PHE A 35 4.03 -5.10 -5.15
C PHE A 35 4.48 -5.87 -3.92
N VAL A 36 5.79 -5.95 -3.71
CA VAL A 36 6.35 -6.43 -2.44
C VAL A 36 6.58 -5.25 -1.50
N GLU A 37 6.82 -5.54 -0.23
CA GLU A 37 7.00 -4.51 0.78
C GLU A 37 8.12 -3.49 0.48
N PRO A 38 9.32 -3.89 -0.02
CA PRO A 38 10.33 -2.93 -0.48
C PRO A 38 9.82 -1.95 -1.53
N ASP A 39 9.00 -2.40 -2.49
CA ASP A 39 8.42 -1.53 -3.51
C ASP A 39 7.48 -0.48 -2.91
N ILE A 40 6.62 -0.92 -1.98
CA ILE A 40 5.67 -0.04 -1.29
C ILE A 40 6.44 0.99 -0.45
N ARG A 41 7.48 0.56 0.29
CA ARG A 41 8.34 1.46 1.07
C ARG A 41 9.07 2.47 0.18
N LYS A 42 9.55 2.05 -0.99
CA LYS A 42 10.16 2.95 -1.99
C LYS A 42 9.16 4.05 -2.38
N LEU A 43 7.94 3.69 -2.74
CA LEU A 43 6.90 4.65 -3.12
C LEU A 43 6.44 5.57 -1.98
N MET A 44 6.38 5.06 -0.75
CA MET A 44 6.01 5.89 0.40
C MET A 44 7.02 7.00 0.71
N ARG A 45 8.29 6.77 0.36
CA ARG A 45 9.41 7.72 0.56
C ARG A 45 9.65 8.64 -0.64
N ASP A 46 9.03 8.35 -1.78
CA ASP A 46 9.22 9.11 -3.01
C ASP A 46 8.27 10.31 -3.07
N PRO A 47 8.76 11.56 -2.89
CA PRO A 47 7.92 12.74 -2.96
C PRO A 47 7.38 12.97 -4.38
N ASN A 48 8.16 12.62 -5.40
CA ASN A 48 7.78 12.85 -6.80
C ASN A 48 6.56 12.00 -7.19
N PHE A 49 6.37 10.84 -6.55
CA PHE A 49 5.21 10.00 -6.79
C PHE A 49 3.90 10.73 -6.49
N MET A 50 3.84 11.53 -5.44
CA MET A 50 2.65 12.32 -5.09
C MET A 50 2.35 13.45 -6.06
N ASP A 51 3.37 13.93 -6.77
CA ASP A 51 3.22 15.01 -7.74
C ASP A 51 2.66 14.51 -9.08
N LYS A 52 2.61 13.19 -9.27
CA LYS A 52 1.99 12.53 -10.43
C LYS A 52 0.54 12.14 -10.20
N MET A 53 0.00 12.43 -9.02
CA MET A 53 -1.35 12.03 -8.63
C MET A 53 -2.36 13.15 -8.82
N GLU A 54 -3.50 12.79 -9.40
CA GLU A 54 -4.70 13.62 -9.41
C GLU A 54 -5.32 13.74 -8.01
N THR A 55 -6.25 14.68 -7.82
CA THR A 55 -6.85 14.99 -6.50
C THR A 55 -7.36 13.78 -5.72
N ASN A 56 -8.13 12.90 -6.38
CA ASN A 56 -8.70 11.70 -5.73
C ASN A 56 -7.62 10.65 -5.43
N GLU A 57 -6.67 10.47 -6.35
CA GLU A 57 -5.53 9.57 -6.17
C GLU A 57 -4.67 10.02 -4.98
N LYS A 58 -4.37 11.32 -4.93
CA LYS A 58 -3.57 11.94 -3.87
C LYS A 58 -4.26 11.84 -2.51
N SER A 59 -5.58 12.00 -2.47
CA SER A 59 -6.38 11.86 -1.25
C SER A 59 -6.35 10.41 -0.74
N ALA A 60 -6.60 9.44 -1.62
CA ALA A 60 -6.54 8.02 -1.29
C ALA A 60 -5.13 7.58 -0.85
N TRP A 61 -4.09 8.04 -1.56
CA TRP A 61 -2.70 7.75 -1.22
C TRP A 61 -2.28 8.36 0.13
N THR A 62 -2.69 9.61 0.39
CA THR A 62 -2.39 10.28 1.66
C THR A 62 -3.03 9.57 2.83
N SER A 63 -4.31 9.20 2.73
CA SER A 63 -4.98 8.40 3.77
C SER A 63 -4.35 7.02 3.93
N PHE A 64 -3.94 6.37 2.84
CA PHE A 64 -3.20 5.11 2.91
C PHE A 64 -1.88 5.27 3.68
N LYS A 65 -1.11 6.33 3.40
CA LYS A 65 0.12 6.61 4.15
C LYS A 65 -0.14 6.81 5.65
N LEU A 66 -1.20 7.55 6.00
CA LEU A 66 -1.60 7.74 7.39
C LEU A 66 -1.96 6.42 8.09
N VAL A 67 -2.66 5.50 7.42
CA VAL A 67 -2.94 4.16 7.97
C VAL A 67 -1.64 3.37 8.18
N VAL A 68 -0.71 3.40 7.23
CA VAL A 68 0.57 2.69 7.38
C VAL A 68 1.37 3.25 8.56
N THR A 69 1.45 4.57 8.72
CA THR A 69 2.25 5.19 9.78
C THR A 69 1.57 5.21 11.14
N GLY A 70 0.24 5.44 11.16
CA GLY A 70 -0.55 5.67 12.37
C GLY A 70 -1.32 4.45 12.86
N PHE A 71 -1.49 3.40 12.05
CA PHE A 71 -2.12 2.17 12.50
C PHE A 71 -1.16 0.98 12.39
N LEU A 72 -0.60 0.70 11.22
CA LEU A 72 0.27 -0.47 11.00
C LEU A 72 1.71 -0.29 11.49
N GLY A 73 2.08 0.92 11.92
CA GLY A 73 3.40 1.21 12.47
C GLY A 73 3.60 0.66 13.89
N ASN A 74 4.74 1.01 14.48
CA ASN A 74 5.12 0.56 15.83
C ASN A 74 4.21 1.11 16.95
N LYS A 75 3.45 2.17 16.66
CA LYS A 75 2.53 2.79 17.60
C LYS A 75 1.19 3.02 16.91
N LYS A 76 0.14 2.44 17.47
CA LYS A 76 -1.25 2.74 17.07
C LYS A 76 -1.65 4.12 17.58
N ASP A 77 -2.09 4.98 16.68
CA ASP A 77 -2.66 6.30 16.97
C ASP A 77 -3.99 6.13 17.72
N SER A 78 -4.35 7.05 18.60
CA SER A 78 -5.63 7.01 19.32
C SER A 78 -6.82 7.25 18.40
N ASN A 79 -6.62 7.99 17.31
CA ASN A 79 -7.64 8.30 16.30
C ASN A 79 -7.70 7.28 15.14
N TYR A 80 -7.05 6.12 15.26
CA TYR A 80 -6.91 5.15 14.16
C TYR A 80 -8.23 4.75 13.49
N LYS A 81 -9.34 4.70 14.23
CA LYS A 81 -10.67 4.41 13.67
C LYS A 81 -11.08 5.45 12.61
N THR A 82 -10.85 6.72 12.89
CA THR A 82 -11.11 7.83 11.95
C THR A 82 -10.18 7.75 10.75
N ILE A 83 -8.86 7.55 10.98
CA ILE A 83 -7.89 7.43 9.88
C ILE A 83 -8.29 6.31 8.91
N ILE A 84 -8.74 5.17 9.43
CA ILE A 84 -9.16 4.04 8.59
C ILE A 84 -10.47 4.34 7.88
N ALA A 85 -11.46 4.91 8.57
CA ALA A 85 -12.72 5.32 7.94
C ALA A 85 -12.49 6.30 6.76
N ASP A 86 -11.63 7.31 6.96
CA ASP A 86 -11.26 8.28 5.93
C ASP A 86 -10.56 7.61 4.73
N MET A 87 -9.67 6.66 4.99
CA MET A 87 -9.03 5.88 3.93
C MET A 87 -10.07 5.09 3.12
N LEU A 88 -11.03 4.43 3.77
CA LEU A 88 -12.08 3.66 3.09
C LEU A 88 -12.97 4.56 2.22
N ASP A 89 -13.35 5.73 2.71
CA ASP A 89 -14.15 6.69 1.95
C ASP A 89 -13.38 7.22 0.73
N ASN A 90 -12.10 7.56 0.89
CA ASN A 90 -11.26 8.02 -0.21
C ASN A 90 -10.99 6.91 -1.26
N LEU A 91 -10.80 5.67 -0.82
CA LEU A 91 -10.70 4.53 -1.73
C LEU A 91 -12.01 4.31 -2.50
N LYS A 92 -13.16 4.45 -1.84
CA LYS A 92 -14.48 4.36 -2.49
C LYS A 92 -14.67 5.46 -3.53
N LYS A 93 -14.29 6.71 -3.22
CA LYS A 93 -14.31 7.85 -4.18
C LYS A 93 -13.40 7.62 -5.38
N LEU A 94 -12.27 6.95 -5.18
CA LEU A 94 -11.36 6.55 -6.25
C LEU A 94 -11.93 5.41 -7.12
N GLY A 95 -13.03 4.77 -6.70
CA GLY A 95 -13.60 3.62 -7.40
C GLY A 95 -12.97 2.27 -7.02
N CYS A 96 -12.26 2.21 -5.90
CA CYS A 96 -11.73 0.95 -5.39
C CYS A 96 -12.85 0.06 -4.83
N ASN A 97 -12.84 -1.21 -5.20
CA ASN A 97 -13.71 -2.21 -4.57
C ASN A 97 -13.17 -2.61 -3.19
N MET A 98 -14.08 -2.90 -2.26
CA MET A 98 -13.71 -3.43 -0.95
C MET A 98 -13.18 -4.86 -1.09
N SER A 99 -11.88 -5.03 -0.89
CA SER A 99 -11.29 -6.38 -0.85
C SER A 99 -11.56 -7.06 0.50
N ILE A 100 -11.47 -8.38 0.55
CA ILE A 100 -11.60 -9.17 1.79
C ILE A 100 -10.66 -8.66 2.89
N LYS A 101 -9.40 -8.32 2.54
CA LYS A 101 -8.44 -7.76 3.50
C LYS A 101 -8.88 -6.40 4.07
N VAL A 102 -9.48 -5.56 3.24
CA VAL A 102 -9.99 -4.24 3.64
C VAL A 102 -11.24 -4.38 4.51
N HIS A 103 -12.14 -5.32 4.15
CA HIS A 103 -13.30 -5.66 4.96
C HIS A 103 -12.86 -6.20 6.33
N PHE A 104 -11.94 -7.17 6.36
CA PHE A 104 -11.41 -7.73 7.60
C PHE A 104 -10.77 -6.67 8.49
N LEU A 105 -9.94 -5.80 7.90
CA LEU A 105 -9.36 -4.66 8.61
C LEU A 105 -10.46 -3.83 9.28
N HIS A 106 -11.48 -3.41 8.53
CA HIS A 106 -12.59 -2.59 9.04
C HIS A 106 -13.42 -3.30 10.13
N SER A 107 -13.74 -4.59 9.95
CA SER A 107 -14.55 -5.35 10.90
C SER A 107 -13.83 -5.73 12.18
N HIS A 108 -12.50 -5.81 12.17
CA HIS A 108 -11.71 -6.34 13.28
C HIS A 108 -10.66 -5.36 13.81
N LEU A 109 -10.89 -4.05 13.66
CA LEU A 109 -9.98 -3.00 14.12
C LEU A 109 -9.57 -3.11 15.59
N ASP A 110 -10.50 -3.50 16.46
CA ASP A 110 -10.28 -3.61 17.91
C ASP A 110 -9.49 -4.88 18.30
N TYR A 111 -9.31 -5.85 17.39
CA TYR A 111 -8.52 -7.06 17.65
C TYR A 111 -7.01 -6.83 17.50
N PHE A 112 -6.58 -5.71 16.91
CA PHE A 112 -5.17 -5.42 16.71
C PHE A 112 -4.50 -4.89 17.99
N PRO A 113 -3.33 -5.45 18.38
CA PRO A 113 -2.59 -5.00 19.55
C PRO A 113 -2.14 -3.54 19.39
N ALA A 114 -1.69 -2.91 20.48
CA ALA A 114 -1.25 -1.52 20.47
C ALA A 114 0.01 -1.26 19.60
N ASN A 115 0.79 -2.32 19.34
CA ASN A 115 1.95 -2.31 18.46
C ASN A 115 1.78 -3.39 17.37
N PRO A 116 0.94 -3.13 16.35
CA PRO A 116 0.66 -4.11 15.30
C PRO A 116 1.83 -4.27 14.32
N GLY A 117 2.74 -3.29 14.20
CA GLY A 117 3.96 -3.42 13.41
C GLY A 117 4.86 -4.57 13.85
N ASN A 118 5.00 -4.79 15.17
CA ASN A 118 5.80 -5.90 15.72
C ASN A 118 5.19 -7.30 15.51
N VAL A 119 3.88 -7.36 15.24
CA VAL A 119 3.12 -8.61 15.08
C VAL A 119 2.77 -8.86 13.61
N SER A 120 3.10 -7.91 12.72
CA SER A 120 2.91 -8.05 11.28
C SER A 120 3.79 -9.17 10.74
N GLU A 121 3.30 -9.93 9.76
CA GLU A 121 3.99 -10.99 9.00
C GLU A 121 5.23 -10.51 8.20
N GLU A 122 5.79 -9.35 8.55
CA GLU A 122 7.01 -8.76 7.97
C GLU A 122 8.22 -9.69 8.09
N GLN A 123 8.19 -10.68 9.00
CA GLN A 123 9.19 -11.75 9.05
C GLN A 123 8.95 -12.81 7.96
N GLY A 124 7.71 -13.24 7.73
CA GLY A 124 7.38 -14.29 6.77
C GLY A 124 7.62 -13.89 5.31
N GLU A 125 7.31 -12.65 4.92
CA GLU A 125 7.58 -12.16 3.56
C GLU A 125 9.08 -11.91 3.30
N ARG A 126 9.85 -11.57 4.35
CA ARG A 126 11.31 -11.33 4.28
C ARG A 126 12.10 -12.62 4.08
N PHE A 127 11.72 -13.69 4.78
CA PHE A 127 12.34 -15.03 4.60
C PHE A 127 12.28 -15.51 3.14
N HIS A 128 11.19 -15.25 2.41
CA HIS A 128 11.09 -15.66 1.00
C HIS A 128 11.93 -14.80 0.04
N GLN A 129 12.29 -13.58 0.44
CA GLN A 129 13.10 -12.67 -0.38
C GLN A 129 14.59 -12.96 -0.19
N ASP A 130 15.04 -13.16 1.06
CA ASP A 130 16.45 -13.45 1.36
C ASP A 130 16.90 -14.78 0.72
N ILE A 131 16.03 -15.81 0.71
CA ILE A 131 16.31 -17.10 0.02
C ILE A 131 16.47 -16.91 -1.51
N LYS A 132 15.80 -15.91 -2.10
CA LYS A 132 15.92 -15.61 -3.53
C LYS A 132 17.21 -14.87 -3.88
N GLU A 133 17.73 -14.04 -2.97
CA GLU A 133 18.98 -13.30 -3.17
C GLU A 133 20.21 -14.19 -2.96
N ASP A 134 20.20 -15.09 -1.97
CA ASP A 134 21.32 -16.01 -1.67
C ASP A 134 21.51 -17.14 -2.72
N GLY A 135 20.50 -17.39 -3.57
CA GLY A 135 20.60 -18.35 -4.68
C GLY A 135 21.27 -17.81 -5.94
N THR A 136 21.71 -16.56 -5.96
CA THR A 136 22.28 -15.88 -7.15
C THR A 136 23.72 -15.37 -6.96
N SER A 137 24.41 -15.80 -5.91
CA SER A 137 25.87 -15.64 -5.85
C SER A 137 26.52 -16.81 -6.61
N THR A 138 26.97 -16.52 -7.84
CA THR A 138 27.90 -17.34 -8.66
C THR A 138 29.11 -17.82 -7.87
#